data_AF-A0A523GBL8-F1
#
_entry.id   AF-A0A523GBL8-F1
#
_cell.length_a   1.000
_cell.length_b   1.000
_cell.length_c   1.000
_cell.angle_alpha   90.00
_cell.angle_beta   90.00
_cell.angle_gamma   90.00
#
_symmetry.space_group_name_H-M   'P 1'
#
loop_
_entity.id
_entity.type
_entity.pdbx_description
1 polymer ?
#
loop_
_entity_poly.entity_id
_entity_poly.type
_entity_poly.pdbx_seq_one_letter_code
_entity_poly.pdbx_strand_id
1 'polypeptide(L)'
;MSQSDHTSDLPNTPPSEVFLSDNWSRGRPIPLAGRLEKSGFPPWLTVFAGLILAFVLFQGISLVVTFALLIMKDVSLTDLTTQLDVVLEENARELMVANTIGQVFGLLIPAILFARLHSRNHSDFLRLRSTDVRIVVLSVIGLLALV
;
A
#
# COMPACT_ATOMS: atom_id res chain seq x y z
N MET A 1 8.75 60.00 23.05
CA MET A 1 9.53 59.84 21.80
C MET A 1 10.74 58.98 22.14
N SER A 2 11.02 57.99 21.30
CA SER A 2 12.06 56.96 21.41
C SER A 2 11.75 55.77 22.33
N GLN A 3 10.93 54.87 21.78
CA GLN A 3 10.78 53.48 22.21
C GLN A 3 12.01 52.72 21.68
N SER A 4 12.67 51.98 22.56
CA SER A 4 13.84 51.17 22.27
C SER A 4 13.48 49.99 21.35
N ASP A 5 13.93 50.05 20.10
CA ASP A 5 14.00 48.88 19.20
C ASP A 5 15.11 47.95 19.70
N HIS A 6 14.73 47.02 20.57
CA HIS A 6 15.55 45.86 20.90
C HIS A 6 15.14 44.70 19.98
N THR A 7 16.07 44.33 19.12
CA THR A 7 16.13 43.08 18.36
C THR A 7 15.84 41.86 19.24
N SER A 8 14.94 40.99 18.78
CA SER A 8 14.96 39.56 19.09
C SER A 8 14.34 38.85 17.88
N ASP A 9 15.15 38.48 16.89
CA ASP A 9 15.74 37.14 16.84
C ASP A 9 14.78 36.10 17.43
N LEU A 10 13.68 35.85 16.72
CA LEU A 10 13.02 34.57 16.85
C LEU A 10 14.05 33.51 16.44
N PRO A 11 14.42 32.58 17.33
CA PRO A 11 15.33 31.52 16.96
C PRO A 11 14.73 30.81 15.75
N ASN A 12 15.55 30.60 14.72
CA ASN A 12 15.27 29.70 13.61
C ASN A 12 14.84 28.35 14.20
N THR A 13 13.54 28.17 14.44
CA THR A 13 12.99 26.88 14.80
C THR A 13 13.32 25.96 13.65
N PRO A 14 14.15 24.92 13.84
CA PRO A 14 14.35 23.93 12.79
C PRO A 14 12.96 23.46 12.33
N PRO A 15 12.76 23.17 11.03
CA PRO A 15 11.46 22.71 10.53
C PRO A 15 11.00 21.58 11.45
N SER A 16 9.92 21.85 12.19
CA SER A 16 9.42 20.95 13.22
C SER A 16 9.23 19.59 12.57
N GLU A 17 10.07 18.61 12.92
CA GLU A 17 9.88 17.25 12.44
C GLU A 17 8.45 16.86 12.77
N VAL A 18 7.65 16.61 11.73
CA VAL A 18 6.24 16.29 11.92
C VAL A 18 6.19 14.86 12.46
N PHE A 19 5.51 14.69 13.58
CA PHE A 19 5.40 13.40 14.25
C PHE A 19 3.96 12.92 14.20
N LEU A 20 3.78 11.65 13.85
CA LEU A 20 2.48 10.99 13.98
C LEU A 20 2.37 10.39 15.38
N SER A 21 1.27 10.69 16.08
CA SER A 21 0.98 10.06 17.37
C SER A 21 0.70 8.57 17.19
N ASP A 22 1.35 7.75 18.00
CA ASP A 22 1.11 6.31 18.06
C ASP A 22 0.53 5.95 19.42
N ASN A 23 -0.76 5.59 19.43
CA ASN A 23 -1.46 5.18 20.64
C ASN A 23 -1.08 3.75 21.08
N TRP A 24 -0.36 3.00 20.23
CA TRP A 24 -0.03 1.60 20.46
C TRP A 24 1.39 1.39 20.95
N SER A 25 2.35 2.21 20.52
CA SER A 25 3.66 2.28 21.17
C SER A 25 3.57 3.15 22.42
N ARG A 26 4.36 2.84 23.45
CA ARG A 26 4.39 3.55 24.74
C ARG A 26 4.94 4.98 24.59
N GLY A 27 4.21 5.86 23.90
CA GLY A 27 4.56 7.25 23.66
C GLY A 27 5.75 7.47 22.73
N ARG A 28 6.08 6.53 21.82
CA ARG A 28 7.11 6.76 20.80
C ARG A 28 6.46 7.31 19.53
N PRO A 29 6.55 8.62 19.25
CA PRO A 29 5.99 9.18 18.02
C PRO A 29 6.69 8.60 16.79
N ILE A 30 5.94 8.43 15.70
CA ILE A 30 6.47 7.96 14.42
C ILE A 30 6.97 9.19 13.63
N PRO A 31 8.25 9.27 13.27
CA PRO A 31 8.77 10.41 12.53
C PRO A 31 8.28 10.38 11.07
N LEU A 32 7.66 11.49 10.63
CA LEU A 32 7.29 11.73 9.23
C LEU A 32 8.43 12.48 8.53
N ALA A 33 9.57 11.78 8.41
CA ALA A 33 10.81 12.33 7.84
C ALA A 33 11.09 11.79 6.42
N GLY A 34 10.05 11.37 5.71
CA GLY A 34 10.11 10.80 4.37
C GLY A 34 10.39 11.82 3.26
N ARG A 35 10.59 11.33 2.03
CA ARG A 35 10.85 12.18 0.87
C ARG A 35 9.64 13.06 0.51
N LEU A 36 8.42 12.53 0.64
CA LEU A 36 7.20 13.29 0.31
C LEU A 36 6.99 14.46 1.27
N GLU A 37 7.27 14.24 2.55
CA GLU A 37 7.20 15.27 3.59
C GLU A 37 8.24 16.36 3.37
N LYS A 38 9.47 15.97 3.02
CA LYS A 38 10.55 16.93 2.69
C LYS A 38 10.26 17.79 1.47
N SER A 39 9.49 17.26 0.52
CA SER A 39 9.08 17.99 -0.69
C SER A 39 7.79 18.80 -0.50
N GLY A 40 7.15 18.74 0.68
CA GLY A 40 5.89 19.46 0.95
C GLY A 40 4.74 19.00 0.04
N PHE A 41 4.70 17.71 -0.31
CA PHE A 41 3.74 17.19 -1.28
C PHE A 41 2.30 17.28 -0.73
N PRO A 42 1.32 17.78 -1.50
CA PRO A 42 -0.05 17.92 -1.00
C PRO A 42 -0.65 16.55 -0.62
N PRO A 43 -1.30 16.41 0.56
CA PRO A 43 -1.86 15.13 1.00
C PRO A 43 -2.91 14.55 0.05
N TRP A 44 -3.78 15.38 -0.50
CA TRP A 44 -4.82 14.94 -1.45
C TRP A 44 -4.20 14.36 -2.73
N LEU A 45 -3.16 15.01 -3.26
CA LEU A 45 -2.49 14.57 -4.48
C LEU A 45 -1.78 13.23 -4.26
N THR A 46 -1.19 13.04 -3.08
CA THR A 46 -0.60 11.78 -2.64
C THR A 46 -1.63 10.65 -2.65
N VAL A 47 -2.85 10.90 -2.15
CA VAL A 47 -3.93 9.91 -2.15
C VAL A 47 -4.34 9.53 -3.58
N PHE A 48 -4.57 10.51 -4.46
CA PHE A 48 -4.92 10.23 -5.85
C PHE A 48 -3.80 9.51 -6.60
N ALA A 49 -2.55 9.95 -6.44
CA ALA A 49 -1.39 9.30 -7.04
C ALA A 49 -1.25 7.86 -6.54
N GLY A 50 -1.48 7.63 -5.24
CA GLY A 50 -1.49 6.29 -4.66
C GLY A 50 -2.60 5.40 -5.21
N LEU A 51 -3.81 5.94 -5.36
CA LEU A 51 -4.94 5.20 -5.93
C LEU A 51 -4.68 4.83 -7.40
N ILE A 52 -4.20 5.78 -8.21
CA ILE A 52 -3.85 5.54 -9.62
C ILE A 52 -2.73 4.49 -9.71
N LEU A 53 -1.68 4.63 -8.89
CA LEU A 53 -0.58 3.67 -8.87
C LEU A 53 -1.05 2.28 -8.47
N ALA A 54 -1.86 2.17 -7.43
CA ALA A 54 -2.44 0.90 -6.99
C ALA A 54 -3.30 0.27 -8.08
N PHE A 55 -4.14 1.05 -8.75
CA PHE A 55 -4.96 0.58 -9.87
C PHE A 55 -4.09 0.06 -11.03
N VAL A 56 -3.09 0.82 -11.46
CA VAL A 56 -2.19 0.42 -12.55
C VAL A 56 -1.41 -0.84 -12.20
N LEU A 57 -0.86 -0.93 -10.99
CA LEU A 57 -0.14 -2.12 -10.53
C LEU A 57 -1.08 -3.33 -10.42
N PHE A 58 -2.27 -3.15 -9.86
CA PHE A 58 -3.30 -4.20 -9.81
C PHE A 58 -3.62 -4.75 -11.21
N GLN A 59 -3.92 -3.87 -12.17
CA GLN A 59 -4.26 -4.26 -13.54
C GLN A 59 -3.07 -4.95 -14.23
N GLY A 60 -1.87 -4.37 -14.12
CA GLY A 60 -0.67 -4.92 -14.75
C GLY A 60 -0.28 -6.29 -14.19
N ILE A 61 -0.30 -6.45 -12.87
CA ILE A 61 0.01 -7.74 -12.22
C ILE A 61 -1.06 -8.77 -12.57
N SER A 62 -2.34 -8.43 -12.47
CA SER A 62 -3.43 -9.35 -12.84
C SER A 62 -3.30 -9.81 -14.28
N LEU A 63 -3.02 -8.90 -15.21
CA LEU A 63 -2.83 -9.21 -16.62
C LEU A 63 -1.68 -10.19 -16.84
N VAL A 64 -0.50 -9.87 -16.30
CA VAL A 64 0.72 -10.71 -16.44
C VAL A 64 0.49 -12.11 -15.85
N VAL A 65 -0.14 -12.19 -14.67
CA VAL A 65 -0.41 -13.46 -14.00
C VAL A 65 -1.47 -14.26 -14.77
N THR A 66 -2.53 -13.62 -15.27
CA THR A 66 -3.53 -14.29 -16.12
C THR A 66 -2.86 -14.92 -17.33
N PHE A 67 -2.06 -14.15 -18.09
CA PHE A 67 -1.35 -14.69 -19.25
C PHE A 67 -0.40 -15.82 -18.87
N ALA A 68 0.36 -15.68 -17.78
CA ALA A 68 1.26 -16.73 -17.32
C ALA A 68 0.50 -18.02 -17.01
N LEU A 69 -0.62 -17.95 -16.30
CA LEU A 69 -1.44 -19.12 -15.95
C LEU A 69 -2.09 -19.77 -17.17
N LEU A 70 -2.58 -18.98 -18.14
CA LEU A 70 -3.19 -19.51 -19.36
C LEU A 70 -2.17 -20.18 -20.27
N ILE A 71 -0.97 -19.61 -20.42
CA ILE A 71 0.12 -20.25 -21.16
C ILE A 71 0.54 -21.56 -20.49
N MET A 72 0.59 -21.61 -19.15
CA MET A 72 0.89 -22.84 -18.41
C MET A 72 -0.19 -23.93 -18.57
N LYS A 73 -1.39 -23.58 -19.06
CA LYS A 73 -2.47 -24.51 -19.40
C LYS A 73 -2.53 -24.83 -20.90
N ASP A 74 -1.48 -24.49 -21.65
CA ASP A 74 -1.39 -24.70 -23.10
C ASP A 74 -2.50 -24.00 -23.90
N VAL A 75 -3.08 -22.92 -23.36
CA VAL A 75 -4.04 -22.10 -24.10
C VAL A 75 -3.29 -21.35 -25.21
N SER A 76 -3.72 -21.55 -26.46
CA SER A 76 -3.12 -20.90 -27.61
C SER A 76 -3.33 -19.39 -27.58
N LEU A 77 -2.31 -18.63 -27.98
CA LEU A 77 -2.43 -17.18 -28.20
C LEU A 77 -3.47 -16.84 -29.28
N THR A 78 -3.69 -17.76 -30.23
CA THR A 78 -4.74 -17.61 -31.24
C THR A 78 -6.12 -17.71 -30.61
N ASP A 79 -6.32 -18.61 -29.66
CA ASP A 79 -7.61 -18.77 -28.98
C ASP A 79 -7.90 -17.58 -28.07
N LEU A 80 -6.85 -17.02 -27.43
CA LEU A 80 -6.95 -15.79 -26.65
C LEU A 80 -7.37 -14.56 -27.47
N THR A 81 -7.05 -14.54 -28.77
CA THR A 81 -7.39 -13.39 -29.65
C THR A 81 -8.70 -13.58 -30.41
N THR A 82 -9.10 -14.84 -30.68
CA THR A 82 -10.26 -15.17 -31.52
C THR A 82 -11.47 -15.66 -30.74
N GLN A 83 -11.26 -16.24 -29.56
CA GLN A 83 -12.28 -16.90 -28.73
C GLN A 83 -12.13 -16.50 -27.26
N LEU A 84 -11.83 -15.23 -27.01
CA LEU A 84 -11.54 -14.71 -25.67
C LEU A 84 -12.67 -15.07 -24.68
N ASP A 85 -13.93 -14.87 -25.05
CA ASP A 85 -15.08 -15.13 -24.16
C ASP A 85 -15.14 -16.60 -23.69
N VAL A 86 -14.90 -17.56 -24.60
CA VAL A 86 -14.87 -18.99 -24.30
C VAL A 86 -13.70 -19.32 -23.38
N VAL A 87 -12.51 -18.78 -23.69
CA VAL A 87 -11.31 -18.98 -22.87
C VAL A 87 -11.52 -18.44 -21.45
N LEU A 88 -12.19 -17.29 -21.28
CA LEU A 88 -12.50 -16.74 -19.97
C LEU A 88 -13.48 -17.61 -19.18
N GLU A 89 -14.52 -18.13 -19.84
CA GLU A 89 -15.53 -18.98 -19.20
C GLU A 89 -14.93 -20.31 -18.73
N GLU A 90 -14.12 -20.95 -19.58
CA GLU A 90 -13.47 -22.22 -19.27
C GLU A 90 -12.33 -22.10 -18.25
N ASN A 91 -11.75 -20.91 -18.09
CA ASN A 91 -10.62 -20.65 -17.19
C ASN A 91 -10.98 -19.65 -16.07
N ALA A 92 -12.26 -19.59 -15.68
CA ALA A 92 -12.73 -18.68 -14.63
C ALA A 92 -11.94 -18.82 -13.32
N ARG A 93 -11.50 -20.04 -12.97
CA ARG A 93 -10.67 -20.28 -11.79
C ARG A 93 -9.33 -19.58 -11.87
N GLU A 94 -8.63 -19.67 -13.00
CA GLU A 94 -7.35 -19.02 -13.22
C GLU A 94 -7.48 -17.50 -13.20
N LEU A 95 -8.56 -16.97 -13.78
CA LEU A 95 -8.90 -15.55 -13.68
C LEU A 95 -9.11 -15.10 -12.24
N MET A 96 -9.84 -15.88 -11.42
CA MET A 96 -10.03 -15.57 -9.99
C MET A 96 -8.70 -15.57 -9.24
N VAL A 97 -7.83 -16.55 -9.50
CA VAL A 97 -6.50 -16.63 -8.88
C VAL A 97 -5.64 -15.44 -9.29
N ALA A 98 -5.56 -15.13 -10.59
CA ALA A 98 -4.78 -14.02 -11.11
C ALA A 98 -5.26 -12.67 -10.56
N ASN A 99 -6.58 -12.46 -10.52
CA ASN A 99 -7.17 -11.27 -9.93
C ASN A 99 -6.86 -11.17 -8.43
N THR A 100 -6.93 -12.27 -7.67
CA THR A 100 -6.59 -12.28 -6.23
C THR A 100 -5.12 -11.92 -6.01
N ILE A 101 -4.21 -12.52 -6.78
CA ILE A 101 -2.78 -12.18 -6.75
C ILE A 101 -2.58 -10.70 -7.07
N GLY A 102 -3.21 -10.22 -8.14
CA GLY A 102 -3.18 -8.82 -8.51
C GLY A 102 -3.71 -7.89 -7.43
N GLN A 103 -4.80 -8.24 -6.74
CA GLN A 103 -5.36 -7.43 -5.65
C GLN A 103 -4.40 -7.37 -4.46
N VAL A 104 -3.86 -8.51 -4.05
CA VAL A 104 -2.91 -8.59 -2.93
C VAL A 104 -1.67 -7.76 -3.22
N PHE A 105 -1.00 -7.99 -4.36
CA PHE A 105 0.24 -7.30 -4.67
C PHE A 105 0.03 -5.87 -5.16
N GLY A 106 -1.05 -5.63 -5.91
CA GLY A 106 -1.44 -4.30 -6.40
C GLY A 106 -1.77 -3.31 -5.31
N LEU A 107 -2.16 -3.77 -4.11
CA LEU A 107 -2.33 -2.93 -2.92
C LEU A 107 -1.08 -2.94 -2.02
N LEU A 108 -0.47 -4.11 -1.80
CA LEU A 108 0.68 -4.27 -0.91
C LEU A 108 1.89 -3.45 -1.38
N ILE A 109 2.21 -3.47 -2.67
CA ILE A 109 3.36 -2.78 -3.23
C ILE A 109 3.24 -1.26 -3.04
N PRO A 110 2.15 -0.58 -3.47
CA PRO A 110 1.98 0.84 -3.19
C PRO A 110 1.95 1.14 -1.69
N ALA A 111 1.29 0.34 -0.86
CA ALA A 111 1.26 0.58 0.59
C ALA A 111 2.68 0.64 1.19
N ILE A 112 3.54 -0.33 0.83
CA ILE A 112 4.95 -0.35 1.26
C ILE A 112 5.71 0.84 0.68
N LEU A 113 5.52 1.15 -0.61
CA LEU A 113 6.18 2.28 -1.26
C LEU A 113 5.84 3.61 -0.57
N PHE A 114 4.56 3.90 -0.37
CA PHE A 114 4.10 5.13 0.26
C PHE A 114 4.53 5.22 1.73
N ALA A 115 4.55 4.10 2.45
CA ALA A 115 5.10 4.06 3.80
C ALA A 115 6.58 4.45 3.83
N ARG A 116 7.40 3.94 2.89
CA ARG A 116 8.82 4.33 2.76
C ARG A 116 9.00 5.77 2.30
N LEU A 117 8.05 6.31 1.54
CA LEU A 117 8.09 7.69 1.08
C LEU A 117 7.67 8.70 2.16
N HIS A 118 6.85 8.31 3.14
CA HIS A 118 6.39 9.17 4.24
C HIS A 118 7.24 9.04 5.51
N SER A 119 7.74 7.84 5.81
CA SER A 119 8.51 7.61 7.04
C SER A 119 9.79 6.82 6.78
N ARG A 120 10.85 7.20 7.48
CA ARG A 120 12.08 6.39 7.58
C ARG A 120 11.85 5.11 8.39
N ASN A 121 10.87 5.12 9.29
CA ASN A 121 10.48 3.96 10.10
C ASN A 121 9.18 3.35 9.54
N HIS A 122 9.30 2.80 8.33
CA HIS A 122 8.17 2.30 7.53
C HIS A 122 7.38 1.18 8.24
N SER A 123 8.02 0.35 9.05
CA SER A 123 7.34 -0.75 9.75
C SER A 123 6.42 -0.25 10.86
N ASP A 124 6.85 0.77 11.59
CA ASP A 124 6.02 1.45 12.60
C ASP A 124 4.91 2.27 11.92
N PHE A 125 5.20 2.91 10.79
CA PHE A 125 4.20 3.63 9.99
C PHE A 125 3.11 2.70 9.43
N LEU A 126 3.48 1.52 8.92
CA LEU A 126 2.54 0.47 8.50
C LEU A 126 1.86 -0.24 9.68
N ARG A 127 2.27 0.06 10.92
CA ARG A 127 1.80 -0.60 12.14
C ARG A 127 1.92 -2.12 12.07
N LEU A 128 2.99 -2.62 11.45
CA LEU A 128 3.29 -4.05 11.45
C LEU A 128 3.68 -4.46 12.87
N ARG A 129 2.81 -5.27 13.50
CA ARG A 129 2.96 -5.78 14.85
C ARG A 129 2.67 -7.27 14.83
N SER A 130 3.34 -8.03 15.70
CA SER A 130 3.01 -9.44 15.88
C SER A 130 1.62 -9.57 16.51
N THR A 131 0.71 -10.19 15.78
CA THR A 131 -0.61 -10.56 16.31
C THR A 131 -0.48 -11.82 17.16
N ASP A 132 -1.28 -11.93 18.23
CA ASP A 132 -1.36 -13.16 19.02
C ASP A 132 -1.86 -14.31 18.13
N VAL A 133 -0.98 -15.30 17.92
CA VAL A 133 -1.24 -16.47 17.08
C VAL A 133 -2.48 -17.23 17.55
N ARG A 134 -2.81 -17.21 18.85
CA ARG A 134 -4.01 -17.86 19.39
C ARG A 134 -5.28 -17.26 18.80
N ILE A 135 -5.32 -15.94 18.65
CA ILE A 135 -6.45 -15.23 18.04
C ILE A 135 -6.54 -15.59 16.56
N VAL A 136 -5.40 -15.63 15.86
CA VAL A 136 -5.37 -16.03 14.45
C VAL A 136 -5.92 -17.44 14.27
N VAL A 137 -5.46 -18.40 15.09
CA VAL A 137 -5.95 -19.78 15.07
C VAL A 137 -7.44 -19.85 15.38
N LEU A 138 -7.91 -19.14 16.41
CA LEU A 138 -9.33 -19.12 16.77
C LEU A 138 -10.20 -18.54 15.65
N SER A 139 -9.73 -17.50 14.96
CA SER A 139 -10.40 -16.93 13.78
C SER A 139 -10.47 -17.92 12.61
N VAL A 140 -9.39 -18.68 12.36
CA VAL A 140 -9.38 -19.72 11.33
C VAL A 140 -10.35 -20.85 11.68
N ILE A 141 -10.37 -21.31 12.94
CA ILE A 141 -11.34 -22.30 13.41
C ILE A 141 -12.77 -21.79 13.24
N GLY A 142 -13.04 -20.54 13.63
CA GLY A 142 -14.35 -19.91 13.47
C GLY A 142 -14.78 -19.82 12.00
N LEU A 143 -13.86 -19.52 11.08
CA LEU A 143 -14.14 -19.51 9.65
C LEU A 143 -14.46 -20.91 9.12
N LEU A 144 -13.67 -21.92 9.49
CA LEU A 144 -13.89 -23.31 9.08
C LEU A 144 -15.18 -23.89 9.65
N ALA A 145 -15.62 -23.45 10.83
CA ALA A 145 -16.88 -23.88 11.41
C ALA A 145 -18.12 -23.25 10.73
N LEU A 146 -17.93 -22.14 10.00
CA LEU A 146 -18.99 -21.44 9.27
C LEU A 146 -19.23 -22.02 7.87
N VAL A 147 -18.19 -22.60 7.27
CA VAL A 147 -18.19 -23.20 5.92
C VAL A 147 -18.64 -24.66 6.00
#